data_AF-A0A934WH32-F1
#
_entry.id   AF-A0A934WH32-F1
#
_cell.length_a   1.000
_cell.length_b   1.000
_cell.length_c   1.000
_cell.angle_alpha   90.00
_cell.angle_beta   90.00
_cell.angle_gamma   90.00
#
_symmetry.space_group_name_H-M   'P 1'
#
loop_
_entity.id
_entity.type
_entity.pdbx_description
1 polymer ?
#
loop_
_entity_poly.entity_id
_entity_poly.type
_entity_poly.pdbx_seq_one_letter_code
_entity_poly.pdbx_strand_id
1 'polypeptide(L)'
;MHNLCYGKLRIIRIEDNVLVNETKGVLRTSKTEKKSDLVSAHTTRRSFATNAFLAGVPPIQIMKITGHKTEKAFMTYMKISESENAKKLQLHPFFNRMIVNSYSY
;
A
#
# COMPACT_ATOMS: atom_id res chain seq x y z
N MET A 1 -23.86 2.57 19.31
CA MET A 1 -23.22 1.84 18.19
C MET A 1 -23.52 2.57 16.89
N HIS A 2 -22.69 3.54 16.50
CA HIS A 2 -22.88 4.29 15.25
C HIS A 2 -21.88 3.76 14.20
N ASN A 3 -22.42 3.08 13.20
CA ASN A 3 -21.70 2.67 11.99
C ASN A 3 -21.28 3.94 11.22
N LEU A 4 -20.02 4.35 11.34
CA LEU A 4 -19.42 5.33 10.44
C LEU A 4 -19.29 4.67 9.05
N CYS A 5 -20.31 4.90 8.24
CA CYS A 5 -20.40 4.51 6.85
C CYS A 5 -19.24 5.12 6.05
N TYR A 6 -18.41 4.23 5.51
CA TYR A 6 -17.46 4.37 4.41
C TYR A 6 -17.51 5.70 3.64
N GLY A 7 -16.67 6.65 4.05
CA GLY A 7 -16.39 7.86 3.28
C GLY A 7 -15.76 7.49 1.94
N LYS A 8 -16.50 7.70 0.86
CA LYS A 8 -16.08 7.47 -0.53
C LYS A 8 -14.94 8.45 -0.86
N LEU A 9 -13.71 7.97 -0.96
CA LEU A 9 -12.53 8.78 -1.30
C LEU A 9 -12.45 8.92 -2.81
N ARG A 10 -12.85 10.08 -3.34
CA ARG A 10 -12.73 10.37 -4.77
C ARG A 10 -11.26 10.65 -5.11
N ILE A 11 -10.54 9.64 -5.57
CA ILE A 11 -9.17 9.78 -6.07
C ILE A 11 -9.22 10.27 -7.52
N ILE A 12 -8.93 11.55 -7.73
CA ILE A 12 -9.06 12.29 -9.02
C ILE A 12 -8.26 11.65 -10.18
N ARG A 13 -7.27 10.80 -9.88
CA ARG A 13 -6.35 10.21 -10.87
C ARG A 13 -6.71 8.76 -11.26
N ILE A 14 -7.83 8.22 -10.79
CA ILE A 14 -8.28 6.86 -11.12
C ILE A 14 -9.68 6.95 -11.76
N GLU A 15 -9.73 7.29 -13.05
CA GLU A 15 -10.98 7.52 -13.79
C GLU A 15 -11.48 6.31 -14.58
N ASP A 16 -10.72 5.20 -14.62
CA ASP A 16 -11.13 4.03 -15.41
C ASP A 16 -12.42 3.41 -14.87
N ASN A 17 -13.29 3.00 -15.78
CA ASN A 17 -14.45 2.18 -15.46
C ASN A 17 -14.05 0.70 -15.46
N VAL A 18 -14.63 -0.07 -14.53
CA VAL A 18 -14.45 -1.52 -14.45
C VAL A 18 -15.80 -2.23 -14.38
N LEU A 19 -15.88 -3.39 -15.02
CA LEU A 19 -17.01 -4.28 -14.90
C LEU A 19 -16.89 -5.02 -13.56
N VAL A 20 -17.83 -4.76 -12.65
CA VAL A 20 -17.92 -5.42 -11.35
C VAL A 20 -19.02 -6.48 -11.43
N ASN A 21 -18.63 -7.73 -11.23
CA ASN A 21 -19.54 -8.85 -11.14
C ASN A 21 -19.85 -9.11 -9.67
N GLU A 22 -21.04 -8.73 -9.22
CA GLU A 22 -21.51 -9.03 -7.87
C GLU A 22 -22.41 -10.26 -7.89
N THR A 23 -22.16 -11.19 -6.97
CA THR A 23 -23.04 -12.34 -6.73
C THR A 23 -23.72 -12.13 -5.38
N LYS A 24 -25.04 -11.91 -5.39
CA LYS A 24 -25.87 -11.82 -4.18
C LYS A 24 -26.79 -13.02 -4.13
N GLY A 25 -26.35 -14.08 -3.44
CA GLY A 25 -27.04 -15.37 -3.43
C GLY A 25 -26.97 -16.04 -4.81
N VAL A 26 -28.13 -16.34 -5.41
CA VAL A 26 -28.23 -16.95 -6.75
C VAL A 26 -28.15 -15.92 -7.87
N LEU A 27 -28.41 -14.64 -7.58
CA LEU A 27 -28.38 -13.58 -8.59
C LEU A 27 -26.94 -13.13 -8.89
N ARG A 28 -26.57 -13.19 -10.17
CA ARG A 28 -25.36 -12.57 -10.72
C ARG A 28 -25.75 -11.30 -11.44
N THR A 29 -25.21 -10.16 -11.01
CA THR A 29 -25.42 -8.88 -11.67
C THR A 29 -24.08 -8.27 -12.04
N SER A 30 -23.96 -7.82 -13.29
CA SER A 30 -22.79 -7.09 -13.79
C SER A 30 -23.12 -5.61 -13.87
N LYS A 31 -22.32 -4.77 -13.21
CA LYS A 31 -22.45 -3.32 -13.27
C LYS A 31 -21.12 -2.68 -13.64
N THR A 32 -21.17 -1.60 -14.39
CA THR A 32 -20.00 -0.79 -14.72
C THR A 32 -19.89 0.32 -13.66
N GLU A 33 -18.83 0.29 -12.86
CA GLU A 33 -18.57 1.33 -11.85
C GLU A 33 -17.17 1.93 -12.06
N LYS A 34 -17.00 3.18 -11.61
CA LYS A 34 -15.69 3.84 -11.61
C LYS A 34 -14.78 3.16 -10.60
N LYS A 35 -13.52 2.90 -10.97
CA LYS A 35 -12.51 2.37 -10.03
C LYS A 35 -12.37 3.25 -8.79
N SER A 36 -12.41 4.58 -8.92
CA SER A 36 -12.38 5.53 -7.79
C SER A 36 -13.44 5.23 -6.73
N ASP A 37 -14.60 4.73 -7.15
CA ASP A 37 -15.75 4.51 -6.30
C ASP A 37 -15.66 3.19 -5.52
N LEU A 38 -14.78 2.29 -5.97
CA LEU A 38 -14.49 0.99 -5.36
C LEU A 38 -13.31 1.05 -4.37
N VAL A 39 -12.51 2.12 -4.41
CA VAL A 39 -11.34 2.28 -3.54
C VAL A 39 -11.76 2.87 -2.19
N SER A 40 -11.44 2.15 -1.11
CA SER A 40 -11.68 2.61 0.27
C SER A 40 -10.46 3.31 0.86
N ALA A 41 -10.67 4.07 1.95
CA ALA A 41 -9.58 4.63 2.75
C ALA A 41 -8.58 3.58 3.23
N HIS A 42 -9.05 2.37 3.55
CA HIS A 42 -8.18 1.28 3.94
C HIS A 42 -7.25 0.87 2.79
N THR A 43 -7.79 0.75 1.57
CA THR A 43 -7.01 0.43 0.36
C THR A 43 -5.93 1.49 0.11
N THR A 44 -6.29 2.78 0.16
CA THR A 44 -5.33 3.87 -0.01
C THR A 44 -4.23 3.84 1.05
N ARG A 45 -4.57 3.64 2.33
CA ARG A 45 -3.61 3.53 3.43
C ARG A 45 -2.66 2.34 3.24
N ARG A 46 -3.15 1.20 2.73
CA ARG A 46 -2.34 0.02 2.41
C ARG A 46 -1.35 0.34 1.28
N SER A 47 -1.84 0.90 0.18
CA SER A 47 -0.99 1.27 -0.96
C SER A 47 0.07 2.30 -0.57
N PHE A 48 -0.30 3.30 0.24
CA PHE A 48 0.63 4.29 0.76
C PHE A 48 1.78 3.65 1.55
N ALA A 49 1.47 2.79 2.51
CA ALA A 49 2.48 2.19 3.38
C ALA A 49 3.50 1.36 2.59
N THR A 50 3.03 0.53 1.65
CA THR A 50 3.90 -0.28 0.78
C THR A 50 4.76 0.60 -0.11
N ASN A 51 4.19 1.61 -0.77
CA ASN A 51 4.95 2.49 -1.66
C ASN A 51 5.99 3.32 -0.91
N ALA A 52 5.64 3.86 0.26
CA ALA A 52 6.58 4.61 1.10
C ALA A 52 7.74 3.71 1.55
N PHE A 53 7.45 2.45 1.91
CA PHE A 53 8.49 1.50 2.27
C PHE A 53 9.41 1.18 1.08
N LEU A 54 8.86 0.94 -0.11
CA LEU A 54 9.64 0.68 -1.32
C LEU A 54 10.48 1.91 -1.73
N ALA A 55 9.98 3.12 -1.50
CA ALA A 55 10.72 4.37 -1.71
C ALA A 55 11.84 4.62 -0.69
N GLY A 56 12.03 3.71 0.28
CA GLY A 56 13.11 3.79 1.27
C GLY A 56 12.79 4.60 2.52
N VAL A 57 11.53 5.02 2.71
CA VAL A 57 11.14 5.75 3.94
C VAL A 57 11.32 4.83 5.16
N PRO A 58 11.90 5.33 6.26
CA PRO A 58 12.09 4.52 7.46
C PRO A 58 10.76 3.96 8.02
N PRO A 59 10.69 2.66 8.36
CA PRO A 59 9.50 2.00 8.90
C PRO A 59 8.80 2.78 10.02
N ILE A 60 9.58 3.32 10.96
CA ILE A 60 9.09 4.09 12.11
C ILE A 60 8.26 5.30 11.67
N GLN A 61 8.67 6.00 10.61
CA GLN A 61 7.95 7.16 10.10
C GLN A 61 6.62 6.76 9.46
N ILE A 62 6.64 5.68 8.66
CA ILE A 62 5.44 5.13 8.04
C ILE A 62 4.46 4.64 9.11
N MET A 63 4.95 4.00 10.17
CA MET A 63 4.14 3.55 11.31
C MET A 63 3.45 4.71 12.02
N LYS A 64 4.16 5.84 12.24
CA LYS A 64 3.57 7.06 12.81
C LYS A 64 2.43 7.62 11.95
N ILE A 65 2.63 7.70 10.63
CA ILE A 65 1.61 8.21 9.69
C ILE A 65 0.42 7.26 9.60
N THR A 66 0.70 5.96 9.52
CA THR A 66 -0.35 4.95 9.39
C THR A 66 -1.02 4.64 10.73
N GLY A 67 -0.47 5.04 11.88
CA GLY A 67 -1.05 4.77 13.20
C GLY A 67 -0.82 3.34 13.73
N HIS A 68 0.22 2.65 13.26
CA HIS A 68 0.61 1.35 13.80
C HIS A 68 1.49 1.53 15.04
N LYS A 69 1.09 0.91 16.16
CA LYS A 69 1.82 0.99 17.43
C LYS A 69 2.96 -0.04 17.56
N THR A 70 2.82 -1.19 16.91
CA THR A 70 3.77 -2.30 17.02
C THR A 70 4.32 -2.67 15.65
N GLU A 71 5.60 -3.04 15.60
CA GLU A 71 6.24 -3.49 14.36
C GLU A 71 5.60 -4.76 13.83
N LYS A 72 5.20 -5.70 14.70
CA LYS A 72 4.50 -6.93 14.28
C LYS A 72 3.24 -6.61 13.47
N ALA A 73 2.41 -5.66 13.95
CA ALA A 73 1.21 -5.25 13.23
C ALA A 73 1.55 -4.59 11.88
N PHE A 74 2.62 -3.79 11.85
CA PHE A 74 3.10 -3.14 10.64
C PHE A 74 3.66 -4.12 9.60
N MET A 75 4.40 -5.15 10.04
CA MET A 75 4.94 -6.19 9.16
C MET A 75 3.83 -7.06 8.57
N THR A 76 2.79 -7.41 9.34
CA THR A 76 1.60 -8.08 8.78
C THR A 76 0.82 -7.17 7.81
N TYR A 77 0.88 -5.86 8.02
CA TYR A 77 0.22 -4.86 7.17
C TYR A 77 0.88 -4.75 5.79
N MET A 78 2.23 -4.76 5.76
CA MET A 78 3.04 -4.73 4.55
C MET A 78 3.19 -6.14 3.96
N LYS A 79 2.48 -6.41 2.87
CA LYS A 79 2.70 -7.61 2.06
C LYS A 79 3.87 -7.37 1.10
N ILE A 80 5.09 -7.38 1.61
CA ILE A 80 6.30 -7.32 0.79
C ILE A 80 6.75 -8.75 0.52
N SER A 81 7.05 -9.06 -0.73
CA SER A 81 7.59 -10.37 -1.10
C SER A 81 9.05 -10.50 -0.65
N GLU A 82 9.50 -11.74 -0.44
CA GLU A 82 10.90 -12.01 -0.07
C GLU A 82 11.89 -11.46 -1.11
N SER A 83 11.51 -11.50 -2.39
CA SER A 83 12.34 -10.99 -3.49
C SER A 83 12.49 -9.47 -3.48
N GLU A 84 11.44 -8.72 -3.13
CA GLU A 84 11.50 -7.26 -2.98
C GLU A 84 12.37 -6.87 -1.77
N ASN A 85 12.24 -7.60 -0.66
CA ASN A 85 13.09 -7.39 0.51
C ASN A 85 14.57 -7.67 0.18
N ALA A 86 14.86 -8.76 -0.53
CA ALA A 86 16.21 -9.10 -0.96
C ALA A 86 16.84 -8.04 -1.86
N LYS A 87 16.09 -7.50 -2.83
CA LYS A 87 16.56 -6.39 -3.69
C LYS A 87 16.91 -5.14 -2.87
N LYS A 88 16.09 -4.81 -1.88
CA LYS A 88 16.33 -3.66 -1.01
C LYS A 88 17.57 -3.86 -0.13
N LEU A 89 17.77 -5.07 0.40
CA LEU A 89 18.96 -5.44 1.16
C LEU A 89 20.22 -5.40 0.29
N GLN A 90 20.14 -5.86 -0.96
CA GLN A 90 21.25 -5.81 -1.91
C GLN A 90 21.73 -4.38 -2.18
N LEU A 91 20.82 -3.41 -2.23
CA LEU A 91 21.17 -1.99 -2.45
C LEU A 91 21.62 -1.27 -1.18
N HIS A 92 21.45 -1.89 -0.01
CA HIS A 92 21.75 -1.24 1.26
C HIS A 92 23.28 -1.07 1.44
N PRO A 93 23.78 0.12 1.86
CA PRO A 93 25.22 0.39 1.97
C PRO A 93 26.00 -0.60 2.84
N PHE A 94 25.34 -1.20 3.84
CA PHE A 94 25.92 -2.25 4.68
C PHE A 94 26.34 -3.49 3.87
N PHE A 95 25.56 -3.88 2.87
CA PHE A 95 25.82 -5.07 2.04
C PHE A 95 26.48 -4.71 0.70
N ASN A 96 26.31 -3.47 0.23
CA ASN A 96 26.92 -2.98 -1.01
C ASN A 96 28.01 -1.94 -0.74
N ARG A 97 29.24 -2.44 -0.57
CA ARG A 97 30.43 -1.63 -0.33
C ARG A 97 30.84 -0.75 -1.52
N MET A 98 30.35 -1.03 -2.74
CA MET A 98 30.73 -0.29 -3.94
C MET A 98 30.04 1.08 -4.06
N ILE A 99 28.87 1.30 -3.43
CA ILE A 99 28.16 2.59 -3.48
C ILE A 99 28.83 3.65 -2.57
N VAL A 100 29.58 3.23 -1.56
CA VAL A 100 30.18 4.16 -0.57
C VAL A 100 31.38 4.92 -1.15
N ASN A 101 32.08 4.33 -2.12
CA ASN A 101 33.30 4.91 -2.69
C ASN A 101 33.06 6.06 -3.69
N SER A 102 31.83 6.31 -4.14
CA SER A 102 31.52 7.40 -5.07
C SER A 102 31.18 8.73 -4.39
N TYR A 103 31.13 8.77 -3.05
CA TYR A 103 30.79 9.97 -2.26
C TYR A 103 31.95 10.53 -1.43
N SER A 104 33.17 10.03 -1.61
CA SER A 104 34.37 10.65 -1.07
C SER A 104 35.17 11.27 -2.20
N TYR A 105 34.98 12.58 -2.38
CA TYR A 105 35.99 13.50 -2.90
C TYR A 105 36.40 14.41 -1.75
#